data_AF-A0A969D144-F1
#
_entry.id   AF-A0A969D144-F1
#
_cell.length_a   1.000
_cell.length_b   1.000
_cell.length_c   1.000
_cell.angle_alpha   90.00
_cell.angle_beta   90.00
_cell.angle_gamma   90.00
#
_symmetry.space_group_name_H-M   'P 1'
#
loop_
_entity.id
_entity.type
_entity.pdbx_description
1 polymer ?
#
loop_
_entity_poly.entity_id
_entity_poly.type
_entity_poly.pdbx_seq_one_letter_code
_entity_poly.pdbx_strand_id
1 'polypeptide(L)'
;MSKEEPGLYGIQNSNRSGSDLWGKNQFNSTFPASLACYMRDKAIKAIYLSVDANLNVQASEIEIDEIFNTKIENSKLSFDFETKYEAYQKFAFDDIKGIDLVISYQKSQLQPLEVKLTVIPDNSTCNQDEKDWGSEIVIRPATTSYSALGIAHSCEKNFSRIREVFEPVCSTIQHWDSKIEIDSKRKEIIDS
;
A
#
# COMPACT_ATOMS: atom_id res chain seq x y z
N MET A 1 5.19 10.37 37.34
CA MET A 1 4.61 10.78 36.05
C MET A 1 5.69 10.58 35.00
N SER A 2 5.53 9.60 34.13
CA SER A 2 6.38 9.49 32.93
C SER A 2 6.21 10.79 32.13
N LYS A 3 7.32 11.40 31.69
CA LYS A 3 7.26 12.51 30.74
C LYS A 3 6.51 12.00 29.52
N GLU A 4 5.38 12.61 29.18
CA GLU A 4 4.78 12.41 27.87
C GLU A 4 5.77 12.97 26.84
N GLU A 5 6.34 12.07 26.03
CA GLU A 5 7.18 12.50 24.92
C GLU A 5 6.26 13.07 23.83
N PRO A 6 6.61 14.24 23.25
CA PRO A 6 5.84 14.80 22.16
C PRO A 6 5.83 13.85 20.97
N GLY A 7 4.63 13.60 20.42
CA GLY A 7 4.43 12.65 19.33
C GLY A 7 3.23 13.01 18.47
N LEU A 8 3.00 12.20 17.43
CA LEU A 8 1.85 12.32 16.55
C LEU A 8 0.68 11.50 17.09
N TYR A 9 -0.55 12.02 16.92
CA TYR A 9 -1.77 11.39 17.43
C TYR A 9 -1.88 9.93 17.00
N GLY A 10 -2.17 9.04 17.95
CA GLY A 10 -2.41 7.61 17.72
C GLY A 10 -1.17 6.76 17.44
N ILE A 11 0.00 7.35 17.18
CA ILE A 11 1.26 6.62 16.91
C ILE A 11 2.02 6.45 18.23
N GLN A 12 1.57 5.51 19.05
CA GLN A 12 2.13 5.26 20.39
C GLN A 12 3.20 4.17 20.38
N ASN A 13 3.01 3.12 19.59
CA ASN A 13 4.00 2.08 19.37
C ASN A 13 4.49 2.18 17.92
N SER A 14 5.76 2.47 17.73
CA SER A 14 6.35 2.62 16.39
C SER A 14 7.86 2.36 16.44
N ASN A 15 8.43 2.02 15.30
CA ASN A 15 9.88 2.01 15.10
C ASN A 15 10.49 3.42 14.90
N ARG A 16 9.67 4.49 14.96
CA ARG A 16 10.08 5.89 14.99
C ARG A 16 9.62 6.56 16.30
N SER A 17 10.41 7.48 16.83
CA SER A 17 10.04 8.25 18.04
C SER A 17 10.64 9.65 18.04
N GLY A 18 10.11 10.54 18.88
CA GLY A 18 10.62 11.90 19.05
C GLY A 18 10.75 12.67 17.74
N SER A 19 11.94 13.20 17.45
CA SER A 19 12.22 13.96 16.23
C SER A 19 12.07 13.16 14.93
N ASP A 20 12.18 11.84 14.98
CA ASP A 20 12.11 10.99 13.78
C ASP A 20 10.69 10.96 13.19
N LEU A 21 9.68 11.28 13.98
CA LEU A 21 8.31 11.47 13.51
C LEU A 21 8.13 12.75 12.69
N TRP A 22 9.00 13.74 12.87
CA TRP A 22 8.89 15.09 12.30
C TRP A 22 9.97 15.40 11.26
N GLY A 23 10.86 14.45 10.99
CA GLY A 23 11.90 14.61 9.98
C GLY A 23 11.31 14.88 8.59
N LYS A 24 11.99 15.71 7.80
CA LYS A 24 11.51 16.20 6.49
C LYS A 24 11.00 15.08 5.57
N ASN A 25 11.66 13.92 5.58
CA ASN A 25 11.30 12.80 4.73
C ASN A 25 10.32 11.84 5.41
N GLN A 26 10.31 11.81 6.73
CA GLN A 26 9.48 10.92 7.55
C GLN A 26 8.07 11.46 7.73
N PHE A 27 7.91 12.79 7.85
CA PHE A 27 6.63 13.46 8.05
C PHE A 27 5.60 13.10 6.98
N ASN A 28 6.05 12.89 5.74
CA ASN A 28 5.20 12.54 4.60
C ASN A 28 4.50 11.18 4.73
N SER A 29 4.97 10.30 5.63
CA SER A 29 4.29 9.05 5.96
C SER A 29 3.73 9.02 7.39
N THR A 30 4.41 9.65 8.36
CA THR A 30 3.97 9.66 9.77
C THR A 30 2.75 10.55 9.98
N PHE A 31 2.65 11.72 9.31
CA PHE A 31 1.50 12.60 9.46
C PHE A 31 0.21 11.99 8.88
N PRO A 32 0.18 11.45 7.64
CA PRO A 32 -1.03 10.78 7.14
C PRO A 32 -1.44 9.57 7.99
N ALA A 33 -0.48 8.80 8.52
CA ALA A 33 -0.79 7.70 9.44
C ALA A 33 -1.46 8.21 10.73
N SER A 34 -0.96 9.33 11.27
CA SER A 34 -1.55 9.97 12.45
C SER A 34 -2.95 10.55 12.17
N LEU A 35 -3.14 11.16 11.00
CA LEU A 35 -4.45 11.64 10.55
C LEU A 35 -5.43 10.48 10.41
N ALA A 36 -5.01 9.35 9.85
CA ALA A 36 -5.83 8.14 9.77
C ALA A 36 -6.22 7.64 11.17
N CYS A 37 -5.31 7.63 12.15
CA CYS A 37 -5.63 7.31 13.53
C CYS A 37 -6.70 8.25 14.12
N TYR A 38 -6.56 9.55 13.90
CA TYR A 38 -7.55 10.54 14.35
C TYR A 38 -8.92 10.30 13.70
N MET A 39 -8.95 10.12 12.38
CA MET A 39 -10.16 9.83 11.63
C MET A 39 -10.85 8.57 12.17
N ARG A 40 -10.08 7.52 12.43
CA ARG A 40 -10.56 6.26 13.00
C ARG A 40 -11.23 6.45 14.37
N ASP A 41 -10.57 7.13 15.30
CA ASP A 41 -11.12 7.36 16.65
C ASP A 41 -12.34 8.29 16.65
N LYS A 42 -12.50 9.11 15.60
CA LYS A 42 -13.64 10.00 15.40
C LYS A 42 -14.72 9.42 14.49
N ALA A 43 -14.57 8.18 14.03
CA ALA A 43 -15.45 7.55 13.03
C ALA A 43 -15.64 8.43 11.77
N ILE A 44 -14.59 9.13 11.37
CA ILE A 44 -14.53 9.88 10.11
C ILE A 44 -14.01 8.92 9.05
N LYS A 45 -14.84 8.69 8.02
CA LYS A 45 -14.48 7.83 6.90
C LYS A 45 -13.56 8.55 5.91
N ALA A 46 -12.72 7.79 5.22
CA ALA A 46 -11.93 8.29 4.10
C ALA A 46 -12.71 8.13 2.79
N ILE A 47 -12.42 9.01 1.82
CA ILE A 47 -12.86 8.80 0.44
C ILE A 47 -12.00 7.69 -0.17
N TYR A 48 -12.67 6.68 -0.72
CA TYR A 48 -12.06 5.52 -1.35
C TYR A 48 -12.37 5.52 -2.84
N LEU A 49 -11.31 5.43 -3.64
CA LEU A 49 -11.42 5.26 -5.08
C LEU A 49 -11.23 3.78 -5.42
N SER A 50 -12.20 3.20 -6.12
CA SER A 50 -12.14 1.82 -6.60
C SER A 50 -12.53 1.75 -8.07
N VAL A 51 -12.28 0.60 -8.68
CA VAL A 51 -12.75 0.28 -10.04
C VAL A 51 -13.90 -0.71 -9.96
N ASP A 52 -14.96 -0.45 -10.72
CA ASP A 52 -16.08 -1.39 -10.86
C ASP A 52 -15.72 -2.58 -11.78
N ALA A 53 -16.68 -3.49 -11.98
CA ALA A 53 -16.50 -4.64 -12.87
C ALA A 53 -16.25 -4.26 -14.35
N ASN A 54 -16.57 -3.03 -14.75
CA ASN A 54 -16.34 -2.48 -16.08
C ASN A 54 -15.09 -1.58 -16.12
N LEU A 55 -14.28 -1.55 -15.05
CA LEU A 55 -13.08 -0.72 -14.89
C LEU A 55 -13.34 0.79 -14.83
N ASN A 56 -14.56 1.21 -14.49
CA ASN A 56 -14.85 2.63 -14.23
C ASN A 56 -14.43 3.00 -12.82
N VAL A 57 -13.85 4.20 -12.66
CA VAL A 57 -13.52 4.75 -11.34
C VAL A 57 -14.78 5.18 -10.62
N GLN A 58 -14.94 4.72 -9.39
CA GLN A 58 -16.02 5.12 -8.49
C GLN A 58 -15.45 5.63 -7.17
N ALA A 59 -16.09 6.66 -6.63
CA ALA A 59 -15.80 7.19 -5.30
C ALA A 59 -16.83 6.67 -4.29
N SER A 60 -16.35 6.15 -3.17
CA SER A 60 -17.16 5.72 -2.03
C SER A 60 -16.50 6.17 -0.73
N GLU A 61 -17.12 5.85 0.41
CA GLU A 61 -16.50 6.01 1.72
C GLU A 61 -15.94 4.67 2.22
N ILE A 62 -14.86 4.70 3.00
CA ILE A 62 -14.28 3.54 3.67
C ILE A 62 -13.94 3.89 5.13
N GLU A 63 -14.20 2.95 6.03
CA GLU A 63 -13.78 3.05 7.43
C GLU A 63 -12.26 2.82 7.54
N ILE A 64 -11.59 3.55 8.44
CA ILE A 64 -10.15 3.34 8.65
C ILE A 64 -9.85 1.94 9.26
N ASP A 65 -10.82 1.34 9.96
CA ASP A 65 -10.72 -0.06 10.40
C ASP A 65 -10.48 -1.05 9.24
N GLU A 66 -11.14 -0.82 8.10
CA GLU A 66 -10.96 -1.62 6.89
C GLU A 66 -9.58 -1.38 6.28
N ILE A 67 -9.11 -0.12 6.25
CA ILE A 67 -7.76 0.23 5.77
C ILE A 67 -6.68 -0.40 6.65
N PHE A 68 -6.84 -0.38 7.98
CA PHE A 68 -5.88 -0.98 8.91
C PHE A 68 -6.05 -2.50 9.06
N ASN A 69 -7.08 -3.08 8.44
CA ASN A 69 -7.44 -4.49 8.52
C ASN A 69 -7.63 -4.98 9.98
N THR A 70 -8.22 -4.14 10.84
CA THR A 70 -8.42 -4.46 12.26
C THR A 70 -9.40 -3.51 12.95
N LYS A 71 -10.03 -3.99 14.03
CA LYS A 71 -10.84 -3.19 14.97
C LYS A 71 -10.12 -2.92 16.30
N ILE A 72 -8.86 -3.34 16.42
CA ILE A 72 -8.05 -3.12 17.61
C ILE A 72 -7.71 -1.63 17.72
N GLU A 73 -7.94 -1.03 18.88
CA GLU A 73 -7.65 0.39 19.16
C GLU A 73 -6.23 0.81 18.77
N ASN A 74 -6.08 2.06 18.30
CA ASN A 74 -4.81 2.61 17.84
C ASN A 74 -3.67 2.46 18.86
N SER A 75 -3.99 2.59 20.15
CA SER A 75 -3.03 2.50 21.25
C SER A 75 -2.36 1.13 21.42
N LYS A 76 -2.98 0.08 20.88
CA LYS A 76 -2.48 -1.29 20.91
C LYS A 76 -1.78 -1.70 19.62
N LEU A 77 -1.91 -0.90 18.56
CA LEU A 77 -1.25 -1.16 17.28
C LEU A 77 0.19 -0.66 17.31
N SER A 78 1.01 -1.30 16.48
CA SER A 78 2.36 -0.86 16.12
C SER A 78 2.37 -0.33 14.68
N PHE A 79 3.04 0.80 14.49
CA PHE A 79 3.22 1.48 13.21
C PHE A 79 4.69 1.35 12.79
N ASP A 80 4.98 0.36 11.96
CA ASP A 80 6.33 0.00 11.55
C ASP A 80 6.63 0.64 10.18
N PHE A 81 7.30 1.79 10.19
CA PHE A 81 7.60 2.54 8.97
C PHE A 81 8.79 1.95 8.22
N GLU A 82 8.80 2.06 6.89
CA GLU A 82 9.91 1.59 6.02
C GLU A 82 10.30 0.11 6.28
N THR A 83 9.30 -0.70 6.66
CA THR A 83 9.49 -2.08 7.11
C THR A 83 8.94 -3.07 6.08
N LYS A 84 9.51 -4.28 6.04
CA LYS A 84 9.05 -5.34 5.13
C LYS A 84 7.78 -5.98 5.66
N TYR A 85 6.86 -6.31 4.76
CA TYR A 85 5.77 -7.21 5.09
C TYR A 85 6.19 -8.65 4.80
N GLU A 86 6.67 -9.35 5.83
CA GLU A 86 7.37 -10.63 5.76
C GLU A 86 6.51 -11.72 5.11
N ALA A 87 5.19 -11.64 5.22
CA ALA A 87 4.27 -12.60 4.60
C ALA A 87 4.38 -12.64 3.06
N TYR A 88 4.90 -11.58 2.44
CA TYR A 88 5.13 -11.53 0.98
C TYR A 88 6.46 -12.14 0.54
N GLN A 89 7.42 -12.33 1.44
CA GLN A 89 8.76 -12.82 1.07
C GLN A 89 8.72 -14.19 0.39
N LYS A 90 7.75 -15.04 0.76
CA LYS A 90 7.56 -16.38 0.16
C LYS A 90 7.22 -16.37 -1.34
N PHE A 91 6.79 -15.23 -1.89
CA PHE A 91 6.47 -15.07 -3.30
C PHE A 91 7.62 -14.45 -4.13
N ALA A 92 8.71 -14.06 -3.48
CA ALA A 92 9.87 -13.45 -4.12
C ALA A 92 11.10 -14.34 -3.95
N PHE A 93 11.89 -14.47 -5.02
CA PHE A 93 13.19 -15.14 -4.95
C PHE A 93 14.22 -14.29 -4.19
N ASP A 94 14.28 -13.00 -4.52
CA ASP A 94 15.12 -12.02 -3.85
C ASP A 94 14.46 -11.42 -2.61
N ASP A 95 15.27 -10.78 -1.78
CA ASP A 95 14.82 -10.04 -0.61
C ASP A 95 13.86 -8.90 -0.99
N ILE A 96 12.67 -8.86 -0.39
CA ILE A 96 11.70 -7.80 -0.67
C ILE A 96 12.11 -6.50 0.03
N LYS A 97 11.84 -5.36 -0.60
CA LYS A 97 12.10 -4.05 0.01
C LYS A 97 11.07 -3.72 1.08
N GLY A 98 11.41 -2.79 1.98
CA GLY A 98 10.42 -2.21 2.90
C GLY A 98 9.37 -1.39 2.15
N ILE A 99 8.15 -1.34 2.70
CA ILE A 99 7.06 -0.45 2.27
C ILE A 99 6.93 0.71 3.25
N ASP A 100 6.23 1.78 2.89
CA ASP A 100 6.14 3.00 3.70
C ASP A 100 5.63 2.74 5.13
N LEU A 101 4.63 1.88 5.31
CA LEU A 101 4.04 1.54 6.62
C LEU A 101 3.55 0.10 6.67
N VAL A 102 3.87 -0.60 7.75
CA VAL A 102 3.23 -1.87 8.13
C VAL A 102 2.50 -1.67 9.46
N ILE A 103 1.21 -1.98 9.48
CA ILE A 103 0.41 -2.03 10.70
C ILE A 103 0.57 -3.40 11.33
N SER A 104 0.88 -3.45 12.62
CA SER A 104 1.10 -4.70 13.35
C SER A 104 0.33 -4.72 14.68
N TYR A 105 0.01 -5.91 15.18
CA TYR A 105 -0.50 -6.14 16.53
C TYR A 105 0.23 -7.33 17.17
N GLN A 106 0.78 -7.14 18.37
CA GLN A 106 1.51 -8.19 19.10
C GLN A 106 2.57 -8.92 18.23
N LYS A 107 3.33 -8.15 17.42
CA LYS A 107 4.33 -8.65 16.44
C LYS A 107 3.76 -9.42 15.24
N SER A 108 2.45 -9.53 15.10
CA SER A 108 1.80 -10.03 13.88
C SER A 108 1.53 -8.86 12.93
N GLN A 109 2.01 -8.94 11.70
CA GLN A 109 1.81 -7.92 10.69
C GLN A 109 0.42 -8.08 10.06
N LEU A 110 -0.37 -7.01 10.08
CA LEU A 110 -1.78 -7.02 9.65
C LEU A 110 -1.97 -6.47 8.25
N GLN A 111 -1.29 -5.37 7.93
CA GLN A 111 -1.51 -4.66 6.68
C GLN A 111 -0.26 -3.87 6.24
N PRO A 112 0.27 -4.12 5.02
CA PRO A 112 1.20 -3.21 4.36
C PRO A 112 0.47 -2.07 3.66
N LEU A 113 0.99 -0.84 3.77
CA LEU A 113 0.44 0.38 3.18
C LEU A 113 1.55 1.21 2.54
N GLU A 114 1.31 1.66 1.30
CA GLU A 114 2.02 2.80 0.72
C GLU A 114 1.33 4.09 1.19
N VAL A 115 2.11 5.10 1.59
CA VAL A 115 1.58 6.36 2.09
C VAL A 115 2.12 7.51 1.25
N LYS A 116 1.22 8.36 0.75
CA LYS A 116 1.58 9.54 -0.04
C LYS A 116 0.88 10.76 0.54
N LEU A 117 1.68 11.79 0.85
CA LEU A 117 1.17 13.12 1.16
C LEU A 117 1.26 13.96 -0.11
N THR A 118 0.11 14.33 -0.66
CA THR A 118 0.00 15.15 -1.87
C THR A 118 -1.02 16.27 -1.64
N VAL A 119 -1.13 17.20 -2.58
CA VAL A 119 -2.01 18.37 -2.49
C VAL A 119 -2.97 18.39 -3.68
N ILE A 120 -4.17 18.90 -3.46
CA ILE A 120 -5.18 19.15 -4.49
C ILE A 120 -5.67 20.59 -4.32
N PRO A 121 -5.59 21.45 -5.36
CA PRO A 121 -4.91 21.17 -6.63
C PRO A 121 -3.39 21.17 -6.49
N ASP A 122 -2.71 20.41 -7.34
CA ASP A 122 -1.28 20.54 -7.53
C ASP A 122 -0.91 21.73 -8.46
N ASN A 123 0.39 21.97 -8.65
CA ASN A 123 0.86 23.07 -9.49
C ASN A 123 0.47 22.95 -10.97
N SER A 124 0.10 21.76 -11.45
CA SER A 124 -0.29 21.53 -12.83
C SER A 124 -1.78 21.85 -13.09
N THR A 125 -2.60 21.74 -12.04
CA THR A 125 -4.05 21.92 -12.11
C THR A 125 -4.57 23.14 -11.36
N CYS A 126 -3.73 23.87 -10.60
CA CYS A 126 -4.15 24.99 -9.75
C CYS A 126 -4.79 26.18 -10.48
N ASN A 127 -4.52 26.34 -11.78
CA ASN A 127 -5.12 27.38 -12.62
C ASN A 127 -6.35 26.91 -13.41
N GLN A 128 -6.78 25.66 -13.23
CA GLN A 128 -7.95 25.08 -13.86
C GLN A 128 -9.20 25.22 -12.97
N ASP A 129 -10.37 24.91 -13.52
CA ASP A 129 -11.61 24.85 -12.75
C ASP A 129 -11.52 23.77 -11.67
N GLU A 130 -12.23 23.94 -10.54
CA GLU A 130 -12.19 23.00 -9.40
C GLU A 130 -12.53 21.55 -9.79
N LYS A 131 -13.42 21.36 -10.77
CA LYS A 131 -13.77 20.04 -11.33
C LYS A 131 -12.59 19.32 -12.00
N ASP A 132 -11.57 20.07 -12.40
CA ASP A 132 -10.37 19.61 -13.10
C ASP A 132 -9.14 19.62 -12.17
N TRP A 133 -9.33 19.91 -10.88
CA TRP A 133 -8.26 19.82 -9.88
C TRP A 133 -7.82 18.37 -9.68
N GLY A 134 -6.52 18.18 -9.63
CA GLY A 134 -5.91 16.87 -9.43
C GLY A 134 -4.66 16.95 -8.57
N SER A 135 -4.12 15.77 -8.27
CA SER A 135 -2.84 15.61 -7.63
C SER A 135 -1.95 14.67 -8.44
N GLU A 136 -0.68 15.04 -8.59
CA GLU A 136 0.37 14.10 -8.95
C GLU A 136 0.58 13.08 -7.83
N ILE A 137 0.66 11.80 -8.22
CA ILE A 137 1.02 10.69 -7.34
C ILE A 137 2.25 9.99 -7.94
N VAL A 138 3.36 10.01 -7.21
CA VAL A 138 4.59 9.34 -7.61
C VAL A 138 4.67 7.98 -6.91
N ILE A 139 4.71 6.91 -7.70
CA ILE A 139 4.79 5.52 -7.23
C ILE A 139 6.22 5.01 -7.33
N ARG A 140 6.73 4.39 -6.26
CA ARG A 140 8.08 3.81 -6.23
C ARG A 140 8.07 2.37 -6.73
N PRO A 141 9.21 1.85 -7.25
CA PRO A 141 9.28 0.45 -7.66
C PRO A 141 8.88 -0.55 -6.57
N ALA A 142 9.19 -0.26 -5.30
CA ALA A 142 8.77 -1.09 -4.17
C ALA A 142 7.24 -1.24 -4.08
N THR A 143 6.49 -0.16 -4.31
CA THR A 143 5.02 -0.16 -4.32
C THR A 143 4.45 -1.04 -5.43
N THR A 144 5.03 -0.97 -6.63
CA THR A 144 4.64 -1.83 -7.75
C THR A 144 4.90 -3.30 -7.42
N SER A 145 6.05 -3.61 -6.82
CA SER A 145 6.34 -4.96 -6.32
C SER A 145 5.32 -5.42 -5.27
N TYR A 146 4.99 -4.59 -4.28
CA TYR A 146 3.99 -4.92 -3.25
C TYR A 146 2.59 -5.12 -3.83
N SER A 147 2.24 -4.39 -4.89
CA SER A 147 0.97 -4.58 -5.60
C SER A 147 0.92 -5.97 -6.24
N ALA A 148 1.98 -6.38 -6.94
CA ALA A 148 2.07 -7.72 -7.53
C ALA A 148 2.10 -8.83 -6.47
N LEU A 149 2.87 -8.66 -5.39
CA LEU A 149 2.95 -9.60 -4.28
C LEU A 149 1.61 -9.73 -3.54
N GLY A 150 0.85 -8.64 -3.40
CA GLY A 150 -0.50 -8.66 -2.83
C GLY A 150 -1.50 -9.42 -3.69
N ILE A 151 -1.43 -9.26 -5.02
CA ILE A 151 -2.23 -10.07 -5.95
C ILE A 151 -1.89 -11.55 -5.77
N ALA A 152 -0.59 -11.90 -5.79
CA ALA A 152 -0.14 -13.27 -5.57
C ALA A 152 -0.65 -13.83 -4.23
N HIS A 153 -0.54 -13.05 -3.14
CA HIS A 153 -1.04 -13.45 -1.83
C HIS A 153 -2.56 -13.72 -1.82
N SER A 154 -3.34 -12.83 -2.45
CA SER A 154 -4.81 -12.99 -2.55
C SER A 154 -5.21 -14.23 -3.35
N CYS A 155 -4.36 -14.64 -4.30
CA CYS A 155 -4.58 -15.77 -5.19
C CYS A 155 -4.00 -17.09 -4.67
N GLU A 156 -3.32 -17.12 -3.53
CA GLU A 156 -2.53 -18.27 -3.05
C GLU A 156 -3.32 -19.59 -3.05
N LYS A 157 -4.58 -19.57 -2.61
CA LYS A 157 -5.45 -20.75 -2.60
C LYS A 157 -5.79 -21.30 -3.98
N ASN A 158 -5.65 -20.48 -5.03
CA ASN A 158 -5.98 -20.80 -6.41
C ASN A 158 -4.74 -21.01 -7.29
N PHE A 159 -3.53 -21.05 -6.72
CA PHE A 159 -2.28 -21.15 -7.49
C PHE A 159 -2.23 -22.37 -8.41
N SER A 160 -2.76 -23.53 -8.00
CA SER A 160 -2.82 -24.71 -8.88
C SER A 160 -3.61 -24.42 -10.16
N ARG A 161 -4.79 -23.81 -10.04
CA ARG A 161 -5.62 -23.44 -11.19
C ARG A 161 -4.99 -22.33 -12.03
N ILE A 162 -4.40 -21.32 -11.39
CA ILE A 162 -3.69 -20.24 -12.09
C ILE A 162 -2.52 -20.81 -12.89
N ARG A 163 -1.80 -21.77 -12.32
CA ARG A 163 -0.74 -22.48 -13.02
C ARG A 163 -1.27 -23.22 -14.23
N GLU A 164 -2.37 -23.95 -14.13
CA GLU A 164 -2.98 -24.65 -15.28
C GLU A 164 -3.32 -23.71 -16.45
N VAL A 165 -3.76 -22.48 -16.15
CA VAL A 165 -4.06 -21.45 -17.16
C VAL A 165 -2.80 -20.93 -17.82
N PHE A 166 -1.78 -20.55 -17.04
CA PHE A 166 -0.61 -19.85 -17.57
C PHE A 166 0.56 -20.76 -17.99
N GLU A 167 0.70 -21.96 -17.42
CA GLU A 167 1.83 -22.86 -17.71
C GLU A 167 2.02 -23.16 -19.20
N PRO A 168 0.96 -23.41 -20.03
CA PRO A 168 1.14 -23.70 -21.45
C PRO A 168 1.91 -22.63 -22.23
N VAL A 169 1.73 -21.36 -21.86
CA VAL A 169 2.42 -20.23 -22.48
C VAL A 169 3.71 -19.91 -21.72
N CYS A 170 3.64 -19.79 -20.40
CA CYS A 170 4.74 -19.34 -19.54
C CYS A 170 5.90 -20.35 -19.47
N SER A 171 5.65 -21.65 -19.63
CA SER A 171 6.72 -22.66 -19.70
C SER A 171 7.60 -22.53 -20.94
N THR A 172 7.13 -21.80 -21.97
CA THR A 172 7.91 -21.52 -23.18
C THR A 172 8.84 -20.31 -23.03
N ILE A 173 8.70 -19.53 -21.96
CA ILE A 173 9.53 -18.35 -21.67
C ILE A 173 10.81 -18.81 -20.97
N GLN A 174 11.95 -18.56 -21.60
CA GLN A 174 13.26 -18.89 -21.06
C GLN A 174 13.86 -17.74 -20.25
N HIS A 175 13.71 -16.49 -20.72
CA HIS A 175 14.30 -15.31 -20.10
C HIS A 175 13.22 -14.32 -19.66
N TRP A 176 12.80 -14.43 -18.40
CA TRP A 176 11.82 -13.54 -17.77
C TRP A 176 12.29 -12.09 -17.60
N ASP A 177 13.57 -11.82 -17.82
CA ASP A 177 14.16 -10.48 -17.88
C ASP A 177 14.22 -9.90 -19.32
N SER A 178 13.91 -10.71 -20.34
CA SER A 178 13.89 -10.28 -21.75
C SER A 178 12.55 -9.65 -22.11
N LYS A 179 12.54 -8.32 -22.23
CA LYS A 179 11.36 -7.57 -22.68
C LYS A 179 10.83 -8.07 -24.04
N ILE A 180 11.73 -8.36 -24.99
CA ILE A 180 11.35 -8.79 -26.35
C ILE A 180 10.61 -10.13 -26.29
N GLU A 181 11.12 -11.07 -25.49
CA GLU A 181 10.52 -12.40 -25.35
C GLU A 181 9.14 -12.30 -24.69
N ILE A 182 9.05 -11.59 -23.56
CA ILE A 182 7.77 -11.37 -22.84
C ILE A 182 6.76 -10.69 -23.76
N ASP A 183 7.15 -9.62 -24.46
CA ASP A 183 6.25 -8.89 -25.36
C ASP A 183 5.76 -9.78 -26.52
N SER A 184 6.61 -10.68 -27.03
CA SER A 184 6.21 -11.63 -28.08
C SER A 184 5.14 -12.63 -27.62
N LYS A 185 5.09 -12.94 -26.32
CA LYS A 185 4.13 -13.86 -25.70
C LYS A 185 2.93 -13.18 -25.05
N ARG A 186 2.93 -11.85 -24.95
CA ARG A 186 1.89 -11.06 -24.26
C ARG A 186 0.48 -11.39 -24.71
N LYS A 187 0.25 -11.53 -26.02
CA LYS A 187 -1.08 -11.84 -26.55
C LYS A 187 -1.55 -13.24 -26.09
N GLU A 188 -0.68 -14.24 -26.20
CA GLU A 188 -0.98 -15.61 -25.74
C GLU A 188 -1.29 -15.65 -24.24
N ILE A 189 -0.57 -14.87 -23.42
CA ILE A 189 -0.79 -14.75 -21.97
C ILE A 189 -2.16 -14.12 -21.67
N ILE A 190 -2.56 -13.08 -22.40
CA ILE A 190 -3.85 -12.40 -22.19
C ILE A 190 -5.03 -13.29 -22.63
N ASP A 191 -4.83 -14.09 -23.67
CA ASP A 191 -5.86 -14.97 -24.24
C ASP A 191 -5.96 -16.34 -23.52
N SER A 192 -5.12 -16.60 -22.51
CA SER A 192 -5.12 -17.82 -21.66
C SER A 192 -6.27 -17.84 -20.66
#